data_AF-A0A6I5RM33-F1
#
_entry.id   AF-A0A6I5RM33-F1
#
_cell.length_a   1.000
_cell.length_b   1.000
_cell.length_c   1.000
_cell.angle_alpha   90.00
_cell.angle_beta   90.00
_cell.angle_gamma   90.00
#
_symmetry.space_group_name_H-M   'P 1'
#
loop_
_entity.id
_entity.type
_entity.pdbx_description
1 polymer ?
#
loop_
_entity_poly.entity_id
_entity_poly.type
_entity_poly.pdbx_seq_one_letter_code
_entity_poly.pdbx_strand_id
1 'polypeptide(L)' 'MHENTEFRREANTYCGVESRNHTKPARFVVIPAGIGFFHITEYTTGRVKGFRREHIDACALARDLER' A
#
# COMPACT_ATOMS: atom_id res chain seq x y z
N MET A 1 -29.53 -2.33 -8.60
CA MET A 1 -28.24 -3.05 -8.52
C MET A 1 -27.28 -2.11 -7.84
N HIS A 2 -27.12 -2.22 -6.52
CA HIS A 2 -26.17 -1.37 -5.79
C HIS A 2 -24.80 -2.04 -5.87
N GLU A 3 -23.90 -1.43 -6.63
CA GLU A 3 -22.52 -1.88 -6.81
C GLU A 3 -21.76 -1.62 -5.51
N ASN A 4 -21.65 -2.67 -4.70
CA ASN A 4 -20.82 -2.69 -3.51
C ASN A 4 -19.35 -2.69 -3.94
N THR A 5 -18.81 -1.51 -4.26
CA THR A 5 -17.36 -1.28 -4.31
C THR A 5 -16.92 -0.62 -3.01
N GLU A 6 -17.44 -1.10 -1.87
CA GLU A 6 -16.85 -0.79 -0.58
C GLU A 6 -15.52 -1.54 -0.49
N PHE A 7 -14.51 -0.90 -1.08
CA PHE A 7 -13.09 -1.11 -0.82
C PHE A 7 -12.93 -1.12 0.69
N ARG A 8 -13.05 -2.31 1.29
CA ARG A 8 -13.11 -2.55 2.73
C ARG A 8 -11.91 -1.86 3.35
N ARG A 9 -12.18 -0.66 3.89
CA ARG A 9 -11.24 0.23 4.56
C ARG A 9 -10.86 -0.42 5.88
N GLU A 10 -9.96 -1.38 5.78
CA GLU A 10 -9.14 -1.84 6.89
C GLU A 10 -7.70 -1.75 6.38
N ALA A 11 -7.26 -0.50 6.20
CA ALA A 11 -5.87 -0.15 6.43
C ALA A 11 -5.61 -0.35 7.92
N ASN A 12 -5.70 -1.59 8.38
CA ASN A 12 -5.32 -1.97 9.72
C ASN A 12 -3.80 -1.85 9.73
N THR A 13 -3.37 -0.68 10.18
CA THR A 13 -2.11 -0.31 10.79
C THR A 13 -1.37 -1.53 11.36
N TYR A 14 -0.71 -2.31 10.50
CA TYR A 14 0.35 -3.19 10.96
C TYR A 14 1.66 -2.43 10.82
N CYS A 15 1.94 -1.70 11.90
CA CYS A 15 3.25 -1.37 12.47
C CYS A 15 4.41 -1.21 11.46
N GLY A 16 4.97 -0.03 11.24
CA GLY A 16 5.33 0.92 12.30
C GLY A 16 6.49 0.38 13.13
N VAL A 17 7.57 -0.07 12.49
CA VAL A 17 8.84 -0.31 13.18
C VAL A 17 10.00 0.27 12.37
N GLU A 18 10.66 1.22 13.04
CA GLU A 18 12.10 1.52 12.95
C GLU A 18 12.49 2.67 12.01
N SER A 19 12.20 3.87 12.51
CA SER A 19 13.04 5.07 12.46
C SER A 19 14.50 4.86 12.03
N ARG A 20 14.84 5.24 10.80
CA ARG A 20 16.11 5.92 10.47
C ARG A 20 15.86 7.00 9.41
N ASN A 21 15.42 8.17 9.88
CA ASN A 21 15.63 9.45 9.21
C ASN A 21 14.79 9.84 7.96
N HIS A 22 13.46 9.68 7.97
CA HIS A 22 12.60 10.29 6.93
C HIS A 22 11.42 11.04 7.54
N THR A 23 11.48 12.37 7.51
CA THR A 23 10.48 13.32 8.02
C THR A 23 9.22 13.43 7.14
N LYS A 24 8.82 12.36 6.47
CA LYS A 24 7.58 12.33 5.66
C LYS A 24 6.91 10.95 5.77
N PRO A 25 5.59 10.88 6.02
CA PRO A 25 4.85 9.62 5.90
C PRO A 25 4.93 9.14 4.44
N ALA A 26 5.25 7.87 4.25
CA ALA A 26 5.30 7.26 2.92
C ALA A 26 3.94 7.44 2.23
N ARG A 27 3.94 7.99 1.01
CA ARG A 27 2.68 8.27 0.30
C ARG A 27 2.03 6.99 -0.21
N PHE A 28 2.82 5.97 -0.44
CA PHE A 28 2.37 4.66 -0.92
C PHE A 28 2.71 3.59 0.09
N VAL A 29 1.72 2.76 0.42
CA VAL A 29 1.83 1.65 1.35
C VAL A 29 1.63 0.33 0.61
N VAL A 30 2.42 -0.68 0.98
CA VAL A 30 2.30 -2.03 0.44
C VAL A 30 1.45 -2.84 1.40
N ILE A 31 0.31 -3.32 0.93
CA ILE A 31 -0.65 -4.09 1.74
C ILE A 31 -0.70 -5.52 1.20
N PRO A 32 -0.47 -6.55 2.04
CA PRO A 32 -0.68 -7.93 1.64
C PRO A 32 -2.18 -8.19 1.47
N ALA A 33 -2.57 -8.69 0.31
CA ALA A 33 -3.96 -8.98 -0.04
C ALA A 33 -4.24 -10.48 -0.20
N GLY A 34 -3.22 -11.32 -0.07
CA GLY A 34 -3.33 -12.77 -0.17
C GLY A 34 -1.96 -13.44 -0.22
N ILE A 35 -1.95 -14.73 -0.53
CA ILE A 35 -0.72 -15.51 -0.68
C ILE A 35 -0.01 -15.06 -1.96
N GLY A 36 1.15 -14.40 -1.81
CA GLY A 36 1.89 -13.86 -2.95
C GLY A 36 1.09 -12.79 -3.70
N PHE A 37 0.34 -11.96 -2.98
CA PHE A 37 -0.39 -10.83 -3.54
C PHE A 37 -0.24 -9.61 -2.65
N PHE A 38 0.22 -8.51 -3.24
CA PHE A 38 0.49 -7.24 -2.58
C PHE A 38 -0.11 -6.11 -3.42
N HIS A 39 -0.88 -5.24 -2.78
CA HIS A 39 -1.45 -4.05 -3.40
C HIS A 39 -0.66 -2.82 -2.93
N ILE A 40 -0.35 -1.93 -3.86
CA ILE A 40 0.28 -0.65 -3.58
C ILE A 40 -0.85 0.37 -3.49
N THR A 41 -1.10 0.87 -2.28
CA THR A 41 -2.20 1.80 -2.00
C THR A 41 -1.65 3.17 -1.63
N GLU A 42 -2.22 4.22 -2.21
CA GLU A 42 -1.89 5.59 -1.84
C GLU A 42 -2.55 5.95 -0.51
N TYR A 43 -1.78 6.43 0.47
CA TYR A 43 -2.28 6.79 1.80
C TYR A 43 -3.26 7.96 1.77
N THR A 44 -3.02 8.95 0.91
CA THR A 44 -3.81 10.18 0.84
C THR A 44 -5.20 9.99 0.24
N THR A 45 -5.32 9.12 -0.78
CA THR A 45 -6.59 8.89 -1.47
C THR A 45 -7.20 7.52 -1.19
N GLY A 46 -6.45 6.60 -0.57
CA GLY A 46 -6.83 5.21 -0.39
C GLY A 46 -6.94 4.44 -1.72
N ARG A 47 -6.41 4.97 -2.83
CA ARG A 47 -6.51 4.35 -4.14
C ARG A 47 -5.39 3.35 -4.36
N VAL A 48 -5.73 2.16 -4.86
CA VAL A 48 -4.75 1.17 -5.29
C VAL A 48 -4.15 1.63 -6.62
N LYS A 49 -2.83 1.81 -6.63
CA LYS A 49 -2.04 2.19 -7.81
C LYS A 49 -1.51 0.98 -8.57
N GLY A 50 -1.42 -0.17 -7.92
CA GLY A 50 -0.91 -1.37 -8.57
C GLY A 50 -0.97 -2.62 -7.72
N PHE A 51 -0.71 -3.75 -8.38
CA PHE A 51 -0.73 -5.09 -7.82
C PHE A 51 0.60 -5.76 -8.15
N ARG A 52 1.22 -6.43 -7.18
CA ARG A 52 2.43 -7.21 -7.35
C ARG A 52 2.32 -8.53 -6.62
N ARG A 53 2.98 -9.57 -7.14
CA ARG A 53 3.01 -10.88 -6.50
C ARG A 53 4.12 -11.00 -5.47
N GLU A 54 5.17 -10.19 -5.63
CA GLU A 54 6.32 -10.18 -4.75
C GLU A 54 6.37 -8.88 -3.94
N HIS A 55 6.77 -9.00 -2.68
CA HIS A 55 6.92 -7.86 -1.78
C HIS A 55 8.01 -6.89 -2.26
N ILE A 56 9.09 -7.40 -2.86
CA ILE A 56 10.23 -6.62 -3.36
C ILE A 56 9.78 -5.74 -4.53
N ASP A 57 9.11 -6.31 -5.52
CA ASP A 57 8.48 -5.56 -6.62
C ASP A 57 7.46 -4.53 -6.13
N ALA A 58 6.66 -4.89 -5.12
CA ALA A 58 5.69 -3.97 -4.55
C ALA A 58 6.35 -2.76 -3.89
N CYS A 59 7.45 -2.99 -3.16
CA CYS A 59 8.23 -1.94 -2.52
C CYS A 59 8.94 -1.05 -3.56
N ALA A 60 9.51 -1.66 -4.61
CA ALA A 60 10.13 -0.92 -5.72
C ALA A 60 9.13 0.01 -6.41
N LEU A 61 7.91 -0.48 -6.69
CA LEU A 61 6.85 0.33 -7.28
C LEU A 61 6.40 1.46 -6.35
N ALA A 62 6.21 1.18 -5.05
CA ALA A 62 5.84 2.20 -4.08
C ALA A 62 6.84 3.36 -4.09
N ARG A 63 8.14 3.04 -4.13
CA ARG A 63 9.23 4.03 -4.13
C ARG A 63 9.38 4.78 -5.46
N ASP A 64 9.08 4.15 -6.58
CA ASP A 64 8.99 4.82 -7.90
C ASP A 64 7.85 5.84 -7.92
N LEU A 65 6.71 5.50 -7.32
CA LEU A 65 5.56 6.39 -7.21
C LEU A 65 5.79 7.57 -6.25
N GLU A 66 6.72 7.46 -5.29
CA GLU A 66 7.08 8.56 -4.38
C GLU A 66 7.94 9.66 -5.01
N ARG A 67 8.46 9.44 -6.23
CA ARG A 67 9.29 10.40 -6.98
C ARG A 67 8.47 11.56 -7.54
#